data_AF-A0A7Y2B5J3-F1
#
_entry.id   AF-A0A7Y2B5J3-F1
#
_cell.length_a   1.000
_cell.length_b   1.000
_cell.length_c   1.000
_cell.angle_alpha   90.00
_cell.angle_beta   90.00
_cell.angle_gamma   90.00
#
_symmetry.space_group_name_H-M   'P 1'
#
loop_
_entity.id
_entity.type
_entity.pdbx_description
1 polymer ?
#
loop_
_entity_poly.entity_id
_entity_poly.type
_entity_poly.pdbx_seq_one_letter_code
_entity_poly.pdbx_strand_id
1 'polypeptide(L)'
;MRLISIVTNARALGLLFFLFAISLLTPAPAGAQELSIWTYPSGGFVDLEGPTSLRGVTPVPLPQRLHGRYRVHVTLPGYEDRVGAIELRSRDDRLTLLPDISSLRVERFFKSLLVPGSGQVSGHRKTAGLIWGGASIGYGATSLVLDRRYQDRHDIYQEARGVLEEAALSGEVSNEDLALLVDTVFSLEIQSNAARRDRNLALYVTGGLWAANLIDAVFFHSGLDLNRGNDNVILIGMNRKTPLRRALRSALFPGMGQAYTGRNWRAVLYAGAAIATGSTALHSHADFQEEGDRADILNRERTELENASLLTPELAADLDRRLTRSANDRSDAYDRRNIWAIATGAIWAASILDAVFLSEPSATAPGDTGPELGFLTTPTGTNGVGVRLAF
;
A
#
# COMPACT_ATOMS: atom_id res chain seq x y z
N MET A 1 -15.87 40.52 -44.17
CA MET A 1 -14.63 39.73 -44.00
C MET A 1 -14.97 38.54 -43.09
N ARG A 2 -14.92 37.32 -43.66
CA ARG A 2 -15.00 35.97 -43.05
C ARG A 2 -16.21 35.60 -42.16
N LEU A 3 -17.28 35.14 -42.81
CA LEU A 3 -18.37 34.36 -42.22
C LEU A 3 -18.86 33.31 -43.24
N ILE A 4 -17.94 32.49 -43.75
CA ILE A 4 -18.22 31.39 -44.69
C ILE A 4 -17.25 30.24 -44.36
N SER A 5 -17.55 29.40 -43.35
CA SER A 5 -16.92 28.06 -43.24
C SER A 5 -17.62 27.04 -42.32
N ILE A 6 -18.87 27.25 -41.87
CA ILE A 6 -19.50 26.33 -40.89
C ILE A 6 -20.43 25.30 -41.55
N VAL A 7 -20.86 25.49 -42.79
CA VAL A 7 -21.89 24.63 -43.43
C VAL A 7 -21.31 23.36 -44.08
N THR A 8 -19.98 23.22 -44.23
CA THR A 8 -19.36 22.07 -44.91
C THR A 8 -19.11 20.85 -44.02
N ASN A 9 -19.15 20.96 -42.69
CA ASN A 9 -18.85 19.84 -41.78
C ASN A 9 -20.06 18.96 -41.42
N ALA A 10 -21.29 19.44 -41.61
CA ALA A 10 -22.49 18.66 -41.29
C ALA A 10 -22.75 17.52 -42.30
N ARG A 11 -22.33 17.69 -43.56
CA ARG A 11 -22.48 16.66 -44.61
C ARG A 11 -21.46 15.52 -44.48
N ALA A 12 -20.26 15.80 -43.92
CA ALA A 12 -19.25 14.78 -43.66
C ALA A 12 -19.62 13.87 -42.47
N LEU A 13 -20.24 14.42 -41.41
CA LEU A 13 -20.76 13.61 -40.30
C LEU A 13 -21.94 12.72 -40.71
N GLY A 14 -22.83 13.22 -41.56
CA GLY A 14 -23.95 12.43 -42.08
C GLY A 14 -23.49 11.22 -42.91
N LEU A 15 -22.45 11.38 -43.74
CA LEU A 15 -21.91 10.30 -44.55
C LEU A 15 -21.17 9.23 -43.72
N LEU A 16 -20.47 9.63 -42.65
CA LEU A 16 -19.81 8.73 -41.71
C LEU A 16 -20.82 7.91 -40.87
N PHE A 17 -21.94 8.52 -40.48
CA PHE A 17 -23.01 7.81 -39.76
C PHE A 17 -23.77 6.85 -40.69
N PHE A 18 -23.94 7.22 -41.97
CA PHE A 18 -24.60 6.37 -42.97
C PHE A 18 -23.73 5.19 -43.40
N LEU A 19 -22.40 5.37 -43.50
CA LEU A 19 -21.46 4.27 -43.76
C LEU A 19 -21.36 3.31 -42.58
N PHE A 20 -21.45 3.79 -41.33
CA PHE A 20 -21.53 2.93 -40.14
C PHE A 20 -22.83 2.11 -40.08
N ALA A 21 -23.95 2.71 -40.51
CA ALA A 21 -25.25 2.04 -40.59
C ALA A 21 -25.33 0.98 -41.69
N ILE A 22 -24.66 1.16 -42.83
CA ILE A 22 -24.65 0.17 -43.93
C ILE A 22 -23.78 -1.05 -43.58
N SER A 23 -22.72 -0.90 -42.77
CA SER A 23 -21.96 -2.05 -42.23
C SER A 23 -22.75 -2.90 -41.21
N LEU A 24 -23.93 -2.46 -40.77
CA LEU A 24 -24.84 -3.25 -39.91
C LEU A 24 -25.87 -4.06 -40.72
N LEU A 25 -25.92 -3.91 -42.06
CA LEU A 25 -26.92 -4.53 -42.94
C LEU A 25 -26.40 -5.71 -43.77
N THR A 26 -25.13 -6.10 -43.63
CA THR A 26 -24.68 -7.38 -44.20
C THR A 26 -25.29 -8.53 -43.39
N PRO A 27 -26.09 -9.43 -43.98
CA PRO A 27 -26.53 -10.62 -43.29
C PRO A 27 -25.30 -11.40 -42.85
N ALA A 28 -25.17 -11.63 -41.55
CA ALA A 28 -24.09 -12.42 -40.99
C ALA A 28 -24.06 -13.77 -41.74
N PRO A 29 -22.91 -14.19 -42.30
CA PRO A 29 -22.81 -15.50 -42.92
C PRO A 29 -23.28 -16.54 -41.90
N ALA A 30 -24.12 -17.49 -42.36
CA ALA A 30 -24.73 -18.54 -41.55
C ALA A 30 -23.71 -19.62 -41.09
N GLY A 31 -22.50 -19.20 -40.72
CA GLY A 31 -21.52 -19.98 -40.00
C GLY A 31 -21.67 -19.72 -38.51
N ALA A 32 -21.42 -20.75 -37.70
CA ALA A 32 -21.57 -20.75 -36.25
C ALA A 32 -21.15 -19.41 -35.62
N GLN A 33 -22.11 -18.78 -34.95
CA GLN A 33 -21.98 -17.45 -34.37
C GLN A 33 -20.88 -17.49 -33.29
N GLU A 34 -19.67 -17.03 -33.62
CA GLU A 34 -18.47 -17.15 -32.78
C GLU A 34 -18.57 -16.17 -31.60
N LEU A 35 -18.48 -16.69 -30.37
CA LEU A 35 -18.53 -15.87 -29.15
C LEU A 35 -17.34 -14.91 -29.18
N SER A 36 -17.57 -13.62 -28.90
CA SER A 36 -16.49 -12.61 -28.93
C SER A 36 -16.51 -11.72 -27.68
N ILE A 37 -15.32 -11.30 -27.24
CA ILE A 37 -15.15 -10.35 -26.15
C ILE A 37 -15.03 -8.94 -26.70
N TRP A 38 -15.84 -8.05 -26.15
CA TRP A 38 -15.90 -6.64 -26.49
C TRP A 38 -15.69 -5.79 -25.24
N THR A 39 -15.15 -4.58 -25.40
CA THR A 39 -15.10 -3.59 -24.33
C THR A 39 -15.93 -2.37 -24.66
N TYR A 40 -16.41 -1.69 -23.63
CA TYR A 40 -16.98 -0.35 -23.76
C TYR A 40 -16.20 0.65 -22.88
N PRO A 41 -15.54 1.66 -23.49
CA PRO A 41 -15.38 1.86 -24.93
C PRO A 41 -14.52 0.76 -25.58
N SER A 42 -14.54 0.68 -26.91
CA SER A 42 -13.80 -0.32 -27.69
C SER A 42 -12.28 -0.10 -27.63
N GLY A 43 -11.51 -1.11 -28.03
CA GLY A 43 -10.05 -1.04 -28.10
C GLY A 43 -9.34 -1.44 -26.81
N GLY A 44 -10.03 -2.03 -25.85
CA GLY A 44 -9.39 -2.60 -24.67
C GLY A 44 -8.56 -3.84 -25.05
N PHE A 45 -7.38 -3.98 -24.46
CA PHE A 45 -6.55 -5.17 -24.57
C PHE A 45 -7.01 -6.21 -23.55
N VAL A 46 -7.25 -7.43 -24.01
CA VAL A 46 -7.75 -8.57 -23.23
C VAL A 46 -6.64 -9.62 -23.17
N ASP A 47 -6.35 -10.09 -21.96
CA ASP A 47 -5.50 -11.23 -21.67
C ASP A 47 -6.34 -12.28 -20.93
N LEU A 48 -6.50 -13.45 -21.57
CA LEU A 48 -7.14 -14.63 -21.00
C LEU A 48 -6.06 -15.64 -20.64
N GLU A 49 -5.95 -15.95 -19.35
CA GLU A 49 -5.01 -16.94 -18.82
C GLU A 49 -5.76 -18.14 -18.25
N GLY A 50 -5.51 -19.34 -18.76
CA GLY A 50 -6.16 -20.57 -18.36
C GLY A 50 -5.49 -21.80 -18.97
N PRO A 51 -6.24 -22.85 -19.34
CA PRO A 51 -5.70 -24.00 -20.07
C PRO A 51 -4.96 -23.62 -21.36
N THR A 52 -5.41 -22.55 -22.01
CA THR A 52 -4.72 -21.89 -23.12
C THR A 52 -4.66 -20.38 -22.86
N SER A 53 -3.61 -19.71 -23.32
CA SER A 53 -3.54 -18.24 -23.25
C SER A 53 -4.06 -17.60 -24.53
N LEU A 54 -4.93 -16.59 -24.42
CA LEU A 54 -5.39 -15.79 -25.55
C LEU A 54 -5.21 -14.31 -25.23
N ARG A 55 -4.55 -13.58 -26.13
CA ARG A 55 -4.29 -12.14 -25.99
C ARG A 55 -4.72 -11.41 -27.25
N GLY A 56 -5.37 -10.26 -27.10
CA GLY A 56 -5.80 -9.47 -28.24
C GLY A 56 -6.45 -8.14 -27.86
N VAL A 57 -6.62 -7.26 -28.84
CA VAL A 57 -7.38 -6.02 -28.70
C VAL A 57 -8.83 -6.29 -29.12
N THR A 58 -9.80 -5.80 -28.35
CA THR A 58 -11.22 -6.02 -28.65
C THR A 58 -11.66 -5.39 -29.98
N PRO A 59 -12.53 -6.07 -30.75
CA PRO A 59 -13.19 -7.34 -30.43
C PRO A 59 -12.26 -8.57 -30.56
N VAL A 60 -12.28 -9.45 -29.55
CA VAL A 60 -11.47 -10.69 -29.54
C VAL A 60 -12.39 -11.90 -29.74
N PRO A 61 -12.32 -12.60 -30.90
CA PRO A 61 -13.08 -13.83 -31.10
C PRO A 61 -12.56 -14.94 -30.19
N LEU A 62 -13.47 -15.73 -29.61
CA LEU A 62 -13.15 -16.87 -28.76
C LEU A 62 -13.30 -18.16 -29.58
N PRO A 63 -12.21 -18.90 -29.82
CA PRO A 63 -12.28 -20.18 -30.49
C PRO A 63 -13.22 -21.13 -29.75
N GLN A 64 -14.08 -21.86 -30.48
CA GLN A 64 -15.03 -22.83 -29.92
C GLN A 64 -14.36 -23.94 -29.08
N ARG A 65 -13.06 -24.17 -29.28
CA ARG A 65 -12.26 -25.17 -28.55
C ARG A 65 -11.90 -24.72 -27.13
N LEU A 66 -12.10 -23.45 -26.78
CA LEU A 66 -11.82 -22.95 -25.44
C LEU A 66 -12.82 -23.53 -24.43
N HIS A 67 -12.30 -24.22 -23.43
CA HIS A 67 -13.08 -24.75 -22.31
C HIS A 67 -12.30 -24.61 -21.02
N GLY A 68 -12.99 -24.59 -19.89
CA GLY A 68 -12.40 -24.46 -18.55
C GLY A 68 -12.46 -23.05 -17.98
N ARG A 69 -11.73 -22.84 -16.88
CA ARG A 69 -11.72 -21.57 -16.15
C ARG A 69 -10.56 -20.69 -16.64
N TYR A 70 -10.88 -19.46 -16.99
CA TYR A 70 -9.92 -18.46 -17.46
C TYR A 70 -9.94 -17.25 -16.53
N ARG A 71 -8.76 -16.76 -16.17
CA ARG A 71 -8.60 -15.43 -15.59
C ARG A 71 -8.63 -14.43 -16.75
N VAL A 72 -9.49 -13.44 -16.62
CA VAL A 72 -9.61 -12.34 -17.59
C VAL A 72 -8.95 -11.12 -17.00
N HIS A 73 -8.02 -10.53 -17.74
CA HIS A 73 -7.44 -9.23 -17.46
C HIS A 73 -7.69 -8.32 -18.65
N VAL A 74 -8.40 -7.21 -18.43
CA VAL A 74 -8.68 -6.22 -19.46
C VAL A 74 -8.08 -4.89 -19.07
N THR A 75 -7.27 -4.33 -19.97
CA THR A 75 -6.60 -3.05 -19.78
C THR A 75 -7.00 -2.10 -20.91
N LEU A 76 -7.25 -0.84 -20.56
CA LEU A 76 -7.48 0.22 -21.53
C LEU A 76 -6.89 1.53 -20.97
N PRO A 77 -5.99 2.23 -21.70
CA PRO A 77 -5.37 3.45 -21.21
C PRO A 77 -6.40 4.51 -20.80
N GLY A 78 -6.22 5.11 -19.63
CA GLY A 78 -7.21 6.02 -19.04
C GLY A 78 -8.36 5.37 -18.27
N TYR A 79 -8.48 4.05 -18.31
CA TYR A 79 -9.54 3.29 -17.66
C TYR A 79 -8.98 2.32 -16.62
N GLU A 80 -9.81 1.93 -15.67
CA GLU A 80 -9.49 0.94 -14.64
C GLU A 80 -9.30 -0.44 -15.25
N ASP A 81 -8.21 -1.10 -14.88
CA ASP A 81 -7.97 -2.49 -15.25
C ASP A 81 -9.07 -3.36 -14.65
N ARG A 82 -9.64 -4.26 -15.45
CA ARG A 82 -10.66 -5.20 -14.99
C ARG A 82 -10.04 -6.56 -14.86
N VAL A 83 -10.13 -7.14 -13.67
CA VAL A 83 -9.65 -8.50 -13.40
C VAL A 83 -10.82 -9.34 -12.90
N GLY A 84 -11.01 -10.49 -13.52
CA GLY A 84 -12.04 -11.46 -13.15
C GLY A 84 -11.69 -12.87 -13.55
N ALA A 85 -12.64 -13.78 -13.34
CA ALA A 85 -12.58 -15.13 -13.85
C ALA A 85 -13.88 -15.40 -14.62
N ILE A 86 -13.76 -16.12 -15.72
CA ILE A 86 -14.87 -16.65 -16.48
C ILE A 86 -14.69 -18.15 -16.61
N GLU A 87 -15.78 -18.90 -16.46
CA GLU A 87 -15.79 -20.30 -16.82
C GLU A 87 -16.43 -20.45 -18.19
N LEU A 88 -15.67 -21.02 -19.13
CA LEU A 88 -16.08 -21.32 -20.49
C LEU A 88 -16.50 -22.79 -20.56
N ARG A 89 -17.77 -23.04 -20.89
CA ARG A 89 -18.30 -24.39 -21.10
C ARG A 89 -18.85 -24.53 -22.51
N SER A 90 -18.42 -25.56 -23.23
CA SER A 90 -19.05 -25.95 -24.49
C SER A 90 -20.26 -26.84 -24.17
N ARG A 91 -21.46 -26.38 -24.54
CA ARG A 91 -22.70 -27.16 -24.49
C ARG A 91 -23.40 -26.98 -25.84
N ASP A 92 -23.69 -28.09 -26.53
CA ASP A 92 -24.38 -28.09 -27.83
C ASP A 92 -23.68 -27.20 -28.89
N ASP A 93 -22.35 -27.28 -28.98
CA ASP A 93 -21.49 -26.42 -29.81
C ASP A 93 -21.58 -24.91 -29.53
N ARG A 94 -22.16 -24.53 -28.37
CA ARG A 94 -22.26 -23.15 -27.91
C ARG A 94 -21.47 -22.95 -26.63
N LEU A 95 -20.72 -21.86 -26.59
CA LEU A 95 -19.83 -21.52 -25.50
C LEU A 95 -20.60 -20.67 -24.48
N THR A 96 -20.83 -21.21 -23.28
CA THR A 96 -21.59 -20.55 -22.21
C THR A 96 -20.67 -20.00 -21.14
N LEU A 97 -21.06 -18.84 -20.58
CA LEU A 97 -20.33 -18.15 -19.52
C LEU A 97 -21.04 -18.30 -18.19
N LEU A 98 -20.27 -18.75 -17.20
CA LEU A 98 -20.66 -18.61 -15.80
C LEU A 98 -19.74 -17.56 -15.18
N PRO A 99 -20.28 -16.40 -14.76
CA PRO A 99 -19.49 -15.41 -14.06
C PRO A 99 -19.06 -15.98 -12.70
N ASP A 100 -17.75 -16.00 -12.45
CA ASP A 100 -17.21 -16.40 -11.16
C ASP A 100 -17.06 -15.15 -10.28
N ILE A 101 -18.17 -14.81 -9.63
CA ILE A 101 -18.35 -13.51 -8.95
C ILE A 101 -17.70 -13.49 -7.56
N SER A 102 -17.47 -14.64 -6.92
CA SER A 102 -17.16 -14.71 -5.49
C SER A 102 -15.69 -14.98 -5.15
N SER A 103 -14.96 -15.74 -5.97
CA SER A 103 -13.65 -16.26 -5.54
C SER A 103 -12.55 -15.19 -5.49
N LEU A 104 -12.46 -14.30 -6.48
CA LEU A 104 -11.29 -13.44 -6.63
C LEU A 104 -11.20 -12.27 -5.64
N ARG A 105 -12.33 -11.75 -5.13
CA ARG A 105 -12.27 -10.69 -4.09
C ARG A 105 -11.89 -11.26 -2.74
N VAL A 106 -12.53 -12.37 -2.37
CA VAL A 106 -12.29 -13.08 -1.10
C VAL A 106 -10.88 -13.67 -1.08
N GLU A 107 -10.43 -14.30 -2.17
CA GLU A 107 -9.06 -14.80 -2.30
C GLU A 107 -8.02 -13.69 -2.16
N ARG A 108 -8.22 -12.54 -2.83
CA ARG A 108 -7.32 -11.40 -2.70
C ARG A 108 -7.28 -10.83 -1.29
N PHE A 109 -8.44 -10.74 -0.63
CA PHE A 109 -8.52 -10.33 0.77
C PHE A 109 -7.70 -11.27 1.66
N PHE A 110 -7.91 -12.59 1.57
CA PHE A 110 -7.17 -13.56 2.37
C PHE A 110 -5.68 -13.56 2.06
N LYS A 111 -5.29 -13.43 0.79
CA LYS A 111 -3.89 -13.27 0.40
C LYS A 111 -3.27 -12.03 1.04
N SER A 112 -3.93 -10.88 0.91
CA SER A 112 -3.48 -9.62 1.52
C SER A 112 -3.50 -9.61 3.05
N LEU A 113 -4.34 -10.46 3.67
CA LEU A 113 -4.37 -10.67 5.12
C LEU A 113 -3.14 -11.44 5.62
N LEU A 114 -2.71 -12.45 4.86
CA LEU A 114 -1.53 -13.27 5.21
C LEU A 114 -0.22 -12.57 4.86
N VAL A 115 -0.15 -12.01 3.65
CA VAL A 115 1.03 -11.32 3.11
C VAL A 115 0.56 -10.01 2.51
N PRO A 116 0.79 -8.87 3.18
CA PRO A 116 0.43 -7.55 2.67
C PRO A 116 0.98 -7.32 1.27
N GLY A 117 0.15 -6.73 0.39
CA GLY A 117 0.51 -6.52 -1.01
C GLY A 117 0.30 -7.73 -1.93
N SER A 118 0.19 -8.95 -1.43
CA SER A 118 0.09 -10.16 -2.29
C SER A 118 -1.21 -10.25 -3.09
N GLY A 119 -2.33 -9.76 -2.54
CA GLY A 119 -3.59 -9.64 -3.26
C GLY A 119 -3.52 -8.61 -4.39
N GLN A 120 -2.76 -7.53 -4.19
CA GLN A 120 -2.50 -6.50 -5.20
C GLN A 120 -1.60 -7.02 -6.32
N VAL A 121 -0.56 -7.79 -6.00
CA VAL A 121 0.28 -8.48 -7.00
C VAL A 121 -0.54 -9.47 -7.82
N SER A 122 -1.38 -10.28 -7.16
CA SER A 122 -2.28 -11.23 -7.83
C SER A 122 -3.29 -10.52 -8.75
N GLY A 123 -3.65 -9.27 -8.43
CA GLY A 123 -4.50 -8.41 -9.24
C GLY A 123 -3.76 -7.58 -10.30
N HIS A 124 -2.53 -7.94 -10.68
CA HIS A 124 -1.69 -7.22 -11.65
C HIS A 124 -1.27 -5.78 -11.24
N ARG A 125 -1.51 -5.38 -9.99
CA ARG A 125 -1.10 -4.07 -9.45
C ARG A 125 0.25 -4.17 -8.73
N LYS A 126 1.30 -4.57 -9.46
CA LYS A 126 2.64 -4.88 -8.89
C LYS A 126 3.21 -3.75 -8.02
N THR A 127 3.10 -2.50 -8.47
CA THR A 127 3.61 -1.33 -7.72
C THR A 127 2.89 -1.12 -6.39
N ALA A 128 1.57 -1.28 -6.36
CA ALA A 128 0.83 -1.21 -5.10
C ALA A 128 1.22 -2.38 -4.17
N GLY A 129 1.42 -3.57 -4.74
CA GLY A 129 1.95 -4.72 -4.01
C GLY A 129 3.33 -4.47 -3.40
N LEU A 130 4.23 -3.84 -4.16
CA LEU A 130 5.57 -3.45 -3.68
C LEU A 130 5.50 -2.42 -2.55
N ILE A 131 4.63 -1.41 -2.67
CA ILE A 131 4.45 -0.39 -1.61
C ILE A 131 3.96 -1.05 -0.32
N TRP A 132 2.89 -1.86 -0.39
CA TRP A 132 2.34 -2.52 0.79
C TRP A 132 3.29 -3.56 1.39
N GLY A 133 3.89 -4.39 0.54
CA GLY A 133 4.84 -5.43 0.96
C GLY A 133 6.10 -4.82 1.56
N GLY A 134 6.69 -3.82 0.90
CA GLY A 134 7.87 -3.11 1.36
C GLY A 134 7.63 -2.40 2.69
N ALA A 135 6.53 -1.66 2.81
CA ALA A 135 6.16 -1.00 4.07
C ALA A 135 5.96 -2.02 5.19
N SER A 136 5.21 -3.10 4.94
CA SER A 136 4.91 -4.10 5.97
C SER A 136 6.15 -4.88 6.43
N ILE A 137 7.06 -5.24 5.51
CA ILE A 137 8.32 -5.90 5.87
C ILE A 137 9.18 -4.94 6.69
N GLY A 138 9.31 -3.67 6.26
CA GLY A 138 10.10 -2.67 6.97
C GLY A 138 9.63 -2.48 8.41
N TYR A 139 8.35 -2.18 8.62
CA TYR A 139 7.80 -1.97 9.97
C TYR A 139 7.69 -3.26 10.79
N GLY A 140 7.44 -4.41 10.15
CA GLY A 140 7.43 -5.71 10.81
C GLY A 140 8.79 -6.09 11.37
N ALA A 141 9.86 -5.92 10.58
CA ALA A 141 11.24 -6.16 11.03
C ALA A 141 11.63 -5.22 12.19
N THR A 142 11.30 -3.93 12.08
CA THR A 142 11.52 -2.95 13.16
C THR A 142 10.79 -3.34 14.44
N SER A 143 9.54 -3.79 14.34
CA SER A 143 8.76 -4.23 15.51
C SER A 143 9.42 -5.40 16.25
N LEU A 144 10.00 -6.37 15.53
CA LEU A 144 10.71 -7.50 16.13
C LEU A 144 12.01 -7.08 16.83
N VAL A 145 12.77 -6.16 16.23
CA VAL A 145 13.98 -5.61 16.86
C VAL A 145 13.65 -4.85 18.14
N LEU A 146 12.60 -4.02 18.09
CA LEU A 146 12.15 -3.24 19.25
C LEU A 146 11.54 -4.12 20.34
N ASP A 147 10.87 -5.22 20.00
CA ASP A 147 10.36 -6.17 20.99
C ASP A 147 11.49 -6.86 21.76
N ARG A 148 12.56 -7.30 21.08
CA ARG A 148 13.75 -7.84 21.75
C ARG A 148 14.41 -6.81 22.65
N ARG A 149 14.60 -5.58 22.16
CA ARG A 149 15.16 -4.49 22.97
C ARG A 149 14.32 -4.20 24.20
N TYR A 150 13.00 -4.26 24.08
CA TYR A 150 12.10 -4.11 25.22
C TYR A 150 12.26 -5.25 26.24
N GLN A 151 12.29 -6.51 25.78
CA GLN A 151 12.50 -7.67 26.66
C GLN A 151 13.80 -7.54 27.46
N ASP A 152 14.92 -7.28 26.78
CA ASP A 152 16.22 -7.13 27.43
C ASP A 152 16.22 -6.02 28.50
N ARG A 153 15.61 -4.86 28.20
CA ARG A 153 15.54 -3.72 29.13
C ARG A 153 14.56 -3.97 30.26
N HIS A 154 13.49 -4.72 30.01
CA HIS A 154 12.53 -5.08 31.02
C HIS A 154 13.13 -6.05 32.03
N ASP A 155 13.85 -7.06 31.56
CA ASP A 155 14.47 -8.06 32.42
C ASP A 155 15.52 -7.44 33.34
N ILE A 156 16.40 -6.57 32.81
CA ILE A 156 17.40 -5.83 33.61
C ILE A 156 16.72 -4.95 34.68
N TYR A 157 15.62 -4.28 34.31
CA TYR A 157 14.86 -3.47 35.27
C TYR A 157 14.26 -4.34 36.39
N GLN A 158 13.67 -5.49 36.05
CA GLN A 158 13.07 -6.39 37.03
C GLN A 158 14.13 -6.99 37.97
N GLU A 159 15.30 -7.35 37.44
CA GLU A 159 16.43 -7.83 38.24
C GLU A 159 16.91 -6.76 39.22
N ALA A 160 17.18 -5.53 38.74
CA ALA A 160 17.63 -4.43 39.59
C ALA A 160 16.60 -4.08 40.68
N ARG A 161 15.31 -4.12 40.33
CA ARG A 161 14.23 -3.92 41.29
C ARG A 161 14.20 -5.01 42.36
N GLY A 162 14.41 -6.27 41.99
CA GLY A 162 14.52 -7.37 42.95
C GLY A 162 15.68 -7.19 43.92
N VAL A 163 16.84 -6.75 43.43
CA VAL A 163 18.02 -6.44 44.27
C VAL A 163 17.71 -5.29 45.24
N LEU A 164 17.04 -4.23 44.79
CA LEU A 164 16.62 -3.12 45.65
C LEU A 164 15.65 -3.58 46.74
N GLU A 165 14.65 -4.40 46.39
CA GLU A 165 13.67 -4.95 47.33
C GLU A 165 14.34 -5.84 48.40
N GLU A 166 15.29 -6.70 48.00
CA GLU A 166 16.07 -7.53 48.91
C GLU A 166 16.97 -6.68 49.84
N ALA A 167 17.67 -5.70 49.27
CA ALA A 167 18.52 -4.77 50.03
C ALA A 167 17.70 -4.01 51.08
N ALA A 168 16.53 -3.48 50.69
CA ALA A 168 15.62 -2.76 51.58
C ALA A 168 15.08 -3.64 52.71
N LEU A 169 14.84 -4.94 52.46
CA LEU A 169 14.36 -5.88 53.47
C LEU A 169 15.45 -6.35 54.43
N SER A 170 16.70 -6.49 53.95
CA SER A 170 17.81 -6.96 54.77
C SER A 170 18.19 -5.96 55.88
N GLY A 171 18.10 -4.65 55.60
CA GLY A 171 18.58 -3.60 56.49
C GLY A 171 20.10 -3.58 56.68
N GLU A 172 20.87 -4.43 55.97
CA GLU A 172 22.33 -4.52 56.09
C GLU A 172 23.07 -3.53 55.19
N VAL A 173 22.38 -2.98 54.19
CA VAL A 173 22.95 -2.07 53.18
C VAL A 173 23.00 -0.64 53.71
N SER A 174 24.12 0.05 53.47
CA SER A 174 24.28 1.47 53.83
C SER A 174 23.20 2.33 53.17
N ASN A 175 22.77 3.41 53.84
CA ASN A 175 21.83 4.38 53.27
C ASN A 175 22.34 4.99 51.95
N GLU A 176 23.66 5.15 51.81
CA GLU A 176 24.28 5.68 50.58
C GLU A 176 24.18 4.68 49.42
N ASP A 177 24.49 3.41 49.68
CA ASP A 177 24.36 2.33 48.69
C ASP A 177 22.89 2.11 48.31
N LEU A 178 21.98 2.22 49.27
CA LEU A 178 20.54 2.11 49.03
C LEU A 178 20.05 3.25 48.14
N ALA A 179 20.50 4.49 48.35
CA ALA A 179 20.16 5.63 47.50
C ALA A 179 20.67 5.44 46.06
N LEU A 180 21.87 4.88 45.88
CA LEU A 180 22.41 4.54 44.55
C LEU A 180 21.59 3.45 43.85
N LEU A 181 21.14 2.43 44.58
CA LEU A 181 20.26 1.39 44.03
C LEU A 181 18.91 1.97 43.60
N VAL A 182 18.32 2.88 44.40
CA VAL A 182 17.08 3.59 44.04
C VAL A 182 17.25 4.37 42.74
N ASP A 183 18.27 5.23 42.64
CA ASP A 183 18.59 6.00 41.41
C ASP A 183 18.79 5.07 40.20
N THR A 184 19.51 3.96 40.40
CA THR A 184 19.74 2.97 39.35
C THR A 184 18.43 2.35 38.86
N VAL A 185 17.55 1.91 39.76
CA VAL A 185 16.26 1.31 39.41
C VAL A 185 15.37 2.29 38.64
N PHE A 186 15.31 3.55 39.07
CA PHE A 186 14.56 4.59 38.35
C PHE A 186 15.14 4.89 36.96
N SER A 187 16.47 4.93 36.83
CA SER A 187 17.12 5.09 35.53
C SER A 187 16.81 3.94 34.55
N LEU A 188 16.71 2.70 35.07
CA LEU A 188 16.34 1.52 34.31
C LEU A 188 14.84 1.50 33.99
N GLU A 189 13.99 2.01 34.88
CA GLU A 189 12.55 2.17 34.64
C GLU A 189 12.29 3.09 33.44
N ILE A 190 13.00 4.23 33.36
CA ILE A 190 12.92 5.16 32.22
C ILE A 190 13.26 4.43 30.92
N GLN A 191 14.37 3.69 30.89
CA GLN A 191 14.82 2.96 29.69
C GLN A 191 13.85 1.84 29.28
N SER A 192 13.32 1.10 30.25
CA SER A 192 12.33 0.03 30.04
C SER A 192 11.02 0.59 29.49
N ASN A 193 10.54 1.71 30.03
CA ASN A 193 9.33 2.39 29.57
C ASN A 193 9.49 2.97 28.15
N ALA A 194 10.64 3.57 27.84
CA ALA A 194 10.95 4.06 26.51
C ALA A 194 10.93 2.91 25.48
N ALA A 195 11.62 1.80 25.76
CA ALA A 195 11.63 0.63 24.87
C ALA A 195 10.23 0.02 24.68
N ARG A 196 9.41 -0.02 25.74
CA ARG A 196 8.01 -0.47 25.67
C ARG A 196 7.19 0.38 24.71
N ARG A 197 7.37 1.71 24.78
CA ARG A 197 6.66 2.66 23.94
C ARG A 197 7.05 2.52 22.48
N ASP A 198 8.35 2.44 22.18
CA ASP A 198 8.86 2.22 20.83
C ASP A 198 8.27 0.95 20.21
N ARG A 199 8.29 -0.16 20.97
CA ARG A 199 7.67 -1.42 20.55
C ARG A 199 6.18 -1.24 20.25
N ASN A 200 5.41 -0.66 21.17
CA ASN A 200 3.97 -0.48 20.99
C ASN A 200 3.66 0.40 19.78
N LEU A 201 4.44 1.47 19.58
CA LEU A 201 4.31 2.37 18.44
C LEU A 201 4.53 1.63 17.12
N ALA A 202 5.59 0.85 17.02
CA ALA A 202 5.89 0.05 15.83
C ALA A 202 4.78 -0.98 15.54
N LEU A 203 4.22 -1.61 16.59
CA LEU A 203 3.09 -2.53 16.45
C LEU A 203 1.81 -1.81 15.96
N TYR A 204 1.49 -0.63 16.50
CA TYR A 204 0.34 0.15 16.03
C TYR A 204 0.48 0.58 14.58
N VAL A 205 1.67 1.01 14.17
CA VAL A 205 1.95 1.40 12.78
C VAL A 205 1.84 0.21 11.86
N THR A 206 2.41 -0.94 12.24
CA THR A 206 2.31 -2.19 11.47
C THR A 206 0.84 -2.62 11.32
N GLY A 207 0.07 -2.60 12.41
CA GLY A 207 -1.35 -2.92 12.40
C GLY A 207 -2.17 -1.95 11.55
N GLY A 208 -1.87 -0.64 11.61
CA GLY A 208 -2.50 0.39 10.79
C GLY A 208 -2.23 0.19 9.29
N LEU A 209 -0.99 -0.13 8.91
CA LEU A 209 -0.63 -0.44 7.53
C LEU A 209 -1.33 -1.70 7.01
N TRP A 210 -1.45 -2.73 7.84
CA TRP A 210 -2.24 -3.92 7.51
C TRP A 210 -3.71 -3.59 7.27
N ALA A 211 -4.33 -2.82 8.17
CA ALA A 211 -5.72 -2.40 8.01
C ALA A 211 -5.91 -1.58 6.72
N ALA A 212 -4.99 -0.64 6.43
CA ALA A 212 -5.04 0.15 5.21
C ALA A 212 -4.88 -0.71 3.93
N ASN A 213 -3.97 -1.70 3.95
CA ASN A 213 -3.83 -2.68 2.87
C ASN A 213 -5.11 -3.50 2.65
N LEU A 214 -5.81 -3.88 3.72
CA LEU A 214 -7.11 -4.58 3.61
C LEU A 214 -8.20 -3.67 3.04
N ILE A 215 -8.25 -2.40 3.47
CA ILE A 215 -9.17 -1.40 2.90
C ILE A 215 -8.90 -1.24 1.39
N ASP A 216 -7.64 -1.14 0.98
CA ASP A 216 -7.26 -1.10 -0.44
C ASP A 216 -7.68 -2.38 -1.19
N ALA A 217 -7.45 -3.55 -0.60
CA ALA A 217 -7.84 -4.83 -1.18
C ALA A 217 -9.37 -4.93 -1.40
N VAL A 218 -10.17 -4.44 -0.46
CA VAL A 218 -11.64 -4.56 -0.50
C VAL A 218 -12.28 -3.48 -1.36
N PHE A 219 -11.91 -2.21 -1.16
CA PHE A 219 -12.67 -1.08 -1.72
C PHE A 219 -12.16 -0.58 -3.06
N PHE A 220 -10.88 -0.81 -3.38
CA PHE A 220 -10.22 -0.18 -4.52
C PHE A 220 -9.90 -1.12 -5.68
N HIS A 221 -10.41 -2.36 -5.64
CA HIS A 221 -10.34 -3.30 -6.76
C HIS A 221 -11.57 -3.19 -7.67
N SER A 222 -11.31 -2.95 -8.94
CA SER A 222 -12.28 -3.05 -10.04
C SER A 222 -12.51 -4.52 -10.38
N GLY A 223 -13.67 -5.05 -9.99
CA GLY A 223 -14.14 -6.35 -10.47
C GLY A 223 -14.49 -6.31 -11.96
N LEU A 224 -14.54 -7.49 -12.59
CA LEU A 224 -15.06 -7.67 -13.94
C LEU A 224 -16.57 -7.37 -13.95
N ASP A 225 -16.98 -6.41 -14.79
CA ASP A 225 -18.39 -6.08 -15.01
C ASP A 225 -18.81 -6.69 -16.34
N LEU A 226 -19.48 -7.85 -16.26
CA LEU A 226 -19.92 -8.62 -17.41
C LEU A 226 -21.36 -8.27 -17.72
N ASN A 227 -21.56 -7.42 -18.72
CA ASN A 227 -22.87 -7.26 -19.32
C ASN A 227 -23.02 -8.30 -20.42
N ARG A 228 -23.94 -9.25 -20.22
CA ARG A 228 -24.30 -10.21 -21.27
C ARG A 228 -25.03 -9.42 -22.35
N GLY A 229 -24.40 -9.25 -23.51
CA GLY A 229 -25.03 -8.63 -24.68
C GLY A 229 -25.98 -9.61 -25.37
N ASN A 230 -26.13 -9.48 -26.69
CA ASN A 230 -26.71 -10.55 -27.52
C ASN A 230 -25.94 -11.86 -27.30
N ASP A 231 -26.58 -13.01 -27.56
CA ASP A 231 -26.14 -14.36 -27.16
C ASP A 231 -24.67 -14.75 -27.47
N ASN A 232 -23.95 -14.01 -28.32
CA ASN A 232 -22.57 -14.27 -28.72
C ASN A 232 -21.59 -13.11 -28.48
N VAL A 233 -21.95 -12.12 -27.64
CA VAL A 233 -21.06 -11.01 -27.28
C VAL A 233 -20.95 -10.88 -25.76
N ILE A 234 -19.70 -10.93 -25.28
CA ILE A 234 -19.34 -10.60 -23.91
C ILE A 234 -18.93 -9.13 -23.88
N LEU A 235 -19.76 -8.26 -23.32
CA LEU A 235 -19.42 -6.85 -23.18
C LEU A 235 -18.82 -6.57 -21.80
N ILE A 236 -17.59 -6.08 -21.78
CA ILE A 236 -16.88 -5.69 -20.57
C ILE A 236 -16.90 -4.16 -20.44
N GLY A 237 -17.57 -3.66 -19.42
CA GLY A 237 -17.65 -2.24 -19.13
C GLY A 237 -16.36 -1.71 -18.50
N MET A 238 -15.73 -0.70 -19.10
CA MET A 238 -14.54 -0.06 -18.56
C MET A 238 -14.90 1.23 -17.81
N ASN A 239 -14.38 1.40 -16.60
CA ASN A 239 -14.58 2.62 -15.81
C ASN A 239 -13.42 3.58 -16.03
N ARG A 240 -13.69 4.87 -16.25
CA ARG A 240 -12.61 5.87 -16.32
C ARG A 240 -11.93 6.04 -14.97
N LYS A 241 -10.61 6.26 -15.00
CA LYS A 241 -9.85 6.65 -13.79
C LYS A 241 -10.23 8.07 -13.39
N THR A 242 -10.93 8.24 -12.26
CA THR A 242 -11.39 9.57 -11.81
C THR A 242 -10.39 10.28 -10.89
N PRO A 243 -10.33 11.62 -10.88
CA PRO A 243 -9.55 12.39 -9.92
C PRO A 243 -9.85 12.06 -8.46
N LEU A 244 -11.14 11.90 -8.11
CA LEU A 244 -11.54 11.55 -6.75
C LEU A 244 -10.96 10.21 -6.30
N ARG A 245 -11.01 9.17 -7.14
CA ARG A 245 -10.42 7.86 -6.81
C ARG A 245 -8.91 7.90 -6.70
N ARG A 246 -8.23 8.78 -7.46
CA ARG A 246 -6.79 9.04 -7.32
C ARG A 246 -6.48 9.66 -5.96
N ALA A 247 -7.23 10.70 -5.59
CA ALA A 247 -7.11 11.37 -4.30
C ALA A 247 -7.34 10.44 -3.12
N LEU A 248 -8.43 9.66 -3.13
CA LEU A 248 -8.76 8.72 -2.05
C LEU A 248 -7.67 7.67 -1.85
N ARG A 249 -7.10 7.14 -2.93
CA ARG A 249 -5.97 6.20 -2.84
C ARG A 249 -4.73 6.86 -2.25
N SER A 250 -4.36 8.05 -2.69
CA SER A 250 -3.21 8.79 -2.11
C SER A 250 -3.45 9.26 -0.67
N ALA A 251 -4.70 9.51 -0.28
CA ALA A 251 -5.06 9.81 1.10
C ALA A 251 -4.89 8.58 2.01
N LEU A 252 -5.24 7.39 1.50
CA LEU A 252 -5.01 6.12 2.20
C LEU A 252 -3.52 5.88 2.41
N PHE A 253 -2.71 6.03 1.36
CA PHE A 253 -1.25 5.98 1.46
C PHE A 253 -0.56 6.77 0.34
N PRO A 254 0.43 7.63 0.64
CA PRO A 254 1.11 8.43 -0.35
C PRO A 254 1.75 7.58 -1.45
N GLY A 255 1.55 8.01 -2.69
CA GLY A 255 2.01 7.29 -3.88
C GLY A 255 0.98 6.35 -4.48
N MET A 256 -0.07 5.94 -3.76
CA MET A 256 -1.06 4.99 -4.28
C MET A 256 -1.90 5.55 -5.44
N GLY A 257 -2.22 6.84 -5.45
CA GLY A 257 -2.89 7.49 -6.60
C GLY A 257 -2.01 7.52 -7.85
N GLN A 258 -0.70 7.70 -7.68
CA GLN A 258 0.31 7.65 -8.74
C GLN A 258 0.47 6.22 -9.28
N ALA A 259 0.55 5.22 -8.40
CA ALA A 259 0.59 3.82 -8.79
C ALA A 259 -0.66 3.44 -9.61
N TYR A 260 -1.83 3.90 -9.17
CA TYR A 260 -3.10 3.67 -9.87
C TYR A 260 -3.16 4.32 -11.27
N THR A 261 -2.39 5.38 -11.52
CA THR A 261 -2.30 6.02 -12.84
C THR A 261 -1.16 5.48 -13.71
N GLY A 262 -0.41 4.49 -13.22
CA GLY A 262 0.74 3.89 -13.91
C GLY A 262 2.06 4.64 -13.71
N ARG A 263 2.09 5.68 -12.87
CA ARG A 263 3.30 6.49 -12.61
C ARG A 263 4.12 5.90 -11.47
N ASN A 264 4.69 4.73 -11.74
CA ASN A 264 5.31 3.88 -10.73
C ASN A 264 6.45 4.57 -9.97
N TRP A 265 7.34 5.29 -10.64
CA TRP A 265 8.46 5.96 -9.97
C TRP A 265 8.00 7.06 -9.00
N ARG A 266 6.98 7.85 -9.37
CA ARG A 266 6.40 8.87 -8.47
C ARG A 266 5.72 8.21 -7.28
N ALA A 267 5.06 7.08 -7.52
CA ALA A 267 4.44 6.29 -6.46
C ALA A 267 5.48 5.88 -5.41
N VAL A 268 6.61 5.32 -5.85
CA VAL A 268 7.71 4.91 -4.98
C VAL A 268 8.33 6.10 -4.25
N LEU A 269 8.52 7.23 -4.94
CA LEU A 269 9.07 8.45 -4.32
C LEU A 269 8.18 8.95 -3.17
N TYR A 270 6.86 9.10 -3.40
CA TYR A 270 5.94 9.54 -2.36
C TYR A 270 5.81 8.53 -1.22
N ALA A 271 5.73 7.23 -1.54
CA ALA A 271 5.69 6.17 -0.53
C ALA A 271 6.95 6.19 0.35
N GLY A 272 8.13 6.28 -0.26
CA GLY A 272 9.41 6.37 0.47
C GLY A 272 9.49 7.61 1.34
N ALA A 273 9.12 8.78 0.80
CA ALA A 273 9.10 10.04 1.56
C ALA A 273 8.12 10.01 2.74
N ALA A 274 6.97 9.37 2.56
CA ALA A 274 5.96 9.20 3.61
C ALA A 274 6.41 8.23 4.71
N ILE A 275 7.07 7.13 4.33
CA ILE A 275 7.66 6.20 5.30
C ILE A 275 8.76 6.90 6.09
N ALA A 276 9.64 7.64 5.42
CA ALA A 276 10.74 8.36 6.06
C ALA A 276 10.23 9.43 7.05
N THR A 277 9.37 10.35 6.58
CA THR A 277 8.83 11.43 7.43
C THR A 277 7.88 10.91 8.50
N GLY A 278 7.05 9.91 8.18
CA GLY A 278 6.19 9.25 9.15
C GLY A 278 6.99 8.58 10.27
N SER A 279 8.06 7.84 9.93
CA SER A 279 8.94 7.20 10.91
C SER A 279 9.61 8.24 11.83
N THR A 280 10.12 9.35 11.28
CA THR A 280 10.75 10.40 12.10
C THR A 280 9.73 11.18 12.94
N ALA A 281 8.51 11.40 12.44
CA ALA A 281 7.43 12.00 13.23
C ALA A 281 7.01 11.12 14.41
N LEU A 282 6.95 9.81 14.20
CA LEU A 282 6.65 8.83 15.24
C LEU A 282 7.77 8.77 16.29
N HIS A 283 9.03 8.72 15.86
CA HIS A 283 10.17 8.73 16.77
C HIS A 283 10.25 10.02 17.60
N SER A 284 10.11 11.19 16.96
CA SER A 284 10.08 12.47 17.69
C SER A 284 8.87 12.62 18.62
N HIS A 285 7.74 11.97 18.32
CA HIS A 285 6.62 11.88 19.24
C HIS A 285 6.94 10.98 20.46
N ALA A 286 7.62 9.86 20.24
CA ALA A 286 8.07 8.97 21.31
C ALA A 286 9.05 9.69 22.26
N ASP A 287 10.02 10.43 21.71
CA ASP A 287 10.98 11.24 22.47
C ASP A 287 10.25 12.30 23.32
N PHE A 288 9.28 13.02 22.74
CA PHE A 288 8.50 14.02 23.47
C PHE A 288 7.73 13.42 24.65
N GLN A 289 7.15 12.22 24.47
CA GLN A 289 6.50 11.53 25.57
C GLN A 289 7.52 11.00 26.59
N GLU A 290 8.75 10.68 26.20
CA GLU A 290 9.78 10.12 27.10
C GLU A 290 10.20 11.19 28.10
N GLU A 291 10.45 12.41 27.62
CA GLU A 291 10.77 13.53 28.51
C GLU A 291 9.59 13.90 29.41
N GLY A 292 8.35 13.60 29.00
CA GLY A 292 7.19 13.70 29.87
C GLY A 292 7.24 12.71 31.03
N ASP A 293 7.36 11.42 30.71
CA ASP A 293 7.42 10.35 31.72
C ASP A 293 8.65 10.48 32.62
N ARG A 294 9.79 10.94 32.08
CA ARG A 294 11.03 11.15 32.83
C ARG A 294 10.84 12.16 33.96
N ALA A 295 10.18 13.28 33.69
CA ALA A 295 9.88 14.26 34.73
C ALA A 295 8.99 13.67 35.84
N ASP A 296 7.99 12.87 35.47
CA ASP A 296 7.11 12.19 36.43
C ASP A 296 7.86 11.14 37.26
N ILE A 297 8.78 10.39 36.63
CA ILE A 297 9.64 9.41 37.29
C ILE A 297 10.60 10.10 38.27
N LEU A 298 11.29 11.15 37.86
CA LEU A 298 12.21 11.90 38.73
C LEU A 298 11.50 12.52 39.94
N ASN A 299 10.25 12.97 39.77
CA ASN A 299 9.44 13.44 40.89
C ASN A 299 9.04 12.32 41.86
N ARG A 300 8.76 11.10 41.35
CA ARG A 300 8.53 9.92 42.19
C ARG A 300 9.81 9.53 42.95
N GLU A 301 10.94 9.49 42.27
CA GLU A 301 12.25 9.22 42.87
C GLU A 301 12.54 10.19 44.01
N ARG A 302 12.36 11.50 43.78
CA ARG A 302 12.49 12.52 44.83
C ARG A 302 11.61 12.22 46.04
N THR A 303 10.33 11.89 45.79
CA THR A 303 9.34 11.62 46.84
C THR A 303 9.71 10.37 47.63
N GLU A 304 10.18 9.31 46.96
CA GLU A 304 10.61 8.07 47.62
C GLU A 304 11.87 8.28 48.47
N LEU A 305 12.87 8.99 47.94
CA LEU A 305 14.08 9.33 48.70
C LEU A 305 13.77 10.23 49.90
N GLU A 306 12.84 11.17 49.77
CA GLU A 306 12.37 12.03 50.87
C GLU A 306 11.67 11.20 51.95
N ASN A 307 10.72 10.35 51.55
CA ASN A 307 9.99 9.48 52.49
C ASN A 307 10.91 8.49 53.21
N ALA A 308 11.93 7.98 52.53
CA ALA A 308 12.94 7.09 53.10
C ALA A 308 14.01 7.83 53.94
N SER A 309 13.94 9.16 54.04
CA SER A 309 14.98 10.00 54.69
C SER A 309 16.38 9.80 54.09
N LEU A 310 16.45 9.45 52.80
CA LEU A 310 17.68 9.24 52.03
C LEU A 310 18.07 10.49 51.20
N LEU A 311 17.18 11.48 51.13
CA LEU A 311 17.39 12.67 50.30
C LEU A 311 18.43 13.62 50.93
N THR A 312 19.66 13.57 50.43
CA THR A 312 20.72 14.53 50.80
C THR A 312 20.58 15.85 50.03
N PRO A 313 21.13 16.98 50.52
CA PRO A 313 21.10 18.25 49.78
C PRO A 313 21.76 18.18 48.40
N GLU A 314 22.82 17.37 48.27
CA GLU A 314 23.51 17.15 46.99
C GLU A 314 22.63 16.37 46.01
N LEU A 315 21.96 15.31 46.48
CA LEU A 315 21.05 14.50 45.67
C LEU A 315 19.81 15.31 45.25
N ALA A 316 19.27 16.13 46.15
CA ALA A 316 18.18 17.05 45.83
C ALA A 316 18.58 18.05 44.74
N ALA A 317 19.77 18.64 44.83
CA ALA A 317 20.30 19.53 43.81
C ALA A 317 20.53 18.81 42.47
N ASP A 318 20.95 17.55 42.49
CA ASP A 318 21.09 16.75 41.27
C ASP A 318 19.75 16.47 40.60
N LEU A 319 18.74 16.05 41.38
CA LEU A 319 17.38 15.82 40.88
C LEU A 319 16.77 17.09 40.30
N ASP A 320 16.93 18.25 40.96
CA ASP A 320 16.46 19.54 40.43
C ASP A 320 17.14 19.91 39.10
N ARG A 321 18.45 19.61 38.95
CA ARG A 321 19.16 19.77 37.68
C ARG A 321 18.60 18.84 36.60
N ARG A 322 18.33 17.57 36.92
CA ARG A 322 17.76 16.60 35.98
C ARG A 322 16.35 16.97 35.54
N LEU A 323 15.51 17.43 36.48
CA LEU A 323 14.16 17.94 36.19
C LEU A 323 14.20 19.16 35.27
N THR A 324 15.09 20.12 35.53
CA THR A 324 15.24 21.31 34.70
C THR A 324 15.72 20.95 33.29
N ARG A 325 16.69 20.03 33.16
CA ARG A 325 17.13 19.52 31.84
C ARG A 325 15.99 18.85 31.09
N SER A 326 15.26 17.95 31.73
CA SER A 326 14.14 17.25 31.11
C SER A 326 13.03 18.21 30.65
N ALA A 327 12.77 19.29 31.39
CA ALA A 327 11.85 20.34 30.96
C ALA A 327 12.30 21.05 29.67
N ASN A 328 13.60 21.38 29.56
CA ASN A 328 14.17 21.97 28.36
C ASN A 328 14.16 20.99 27.18
N ASP A 329 14.60 19.75 27.41
CA ASP A 329 14.66 18.69 26.39
C ASP A 329 13.25 18.37 25.85
N ARG A 330 12.22 18.42 26.73
CA ARG A 330 10.81 18.27 26.33
C ARG A 330 10.36 19.38 25.39
N SER A 331 10.78 20.62 25.62
CA SER A 331 10.46 21.75 24.74
C SER A 331 11.09 21.53 23.36
N ASP A 332 12.36 21.13 23.31
CA ASP A 332 13.04 20.86 22.05
C ASP A 332 12.42 19.67 21.30
N ALA A 333 12.04 18.62 22.04
CA ALA A 333 11.35 17.45 21.48
C ALA A 333 9.98 17.82 20.92
N TYR A 334 9.25 18.75 21.56
CA TYR A 334 7.97 19.26 21.09
C TYR A 334 8.11 19.95 19.72
N ASP A 335 9.13 20.78 19.55
CA ASP A 335 9.38 21.48 18.28
C ASP A 335 9.77 20.49 17.18
N ARG A 336 10.69 19.55 17.46
CA ARG A 336 11.05 18.49 16.50
C ARG A 336 9.83 17.68 16.07
N ARG A 337 8.99 17.27 17.03
CA ARG A 337 7.75 16.53 16.77
C ARG A 337 6.83 17.30 15.84
N ASN A 338 6.63 18.59 16.08
CA ASN A 338 5.74 19.41 15.25
C ASN A 338 6.30 19.58 13.83
N ILE A 339 7.61 19.80 13.68
CA ILE A 339 8.26 19.91 12.37
C ILE A 339 8.02 18.63 11.55
N TRP A 340 8.27 17.46 12.14
CA TRP A 340 8.11 16.19 11.42
C TRP A 340 6.65 15.82 11.17
N ALA A 341 5.74 16.15 12.08
CA ALA A 341 4.30 16.00 11.86
C ALA A 341 3.82 16.87 10.69
N ILE A 342 4.26 18.13 10.62
CA ILE A 342 3.96 19.05 9.51
C ILE A 342 4.56 18.52 8.20
N ALA A 343 5.82 18.08 8.21
CA ALA A 343 6.48 17.52 7.03
C ALA A 343 5.73 16.28 6.51
N THR A 344 5.31 15.39 7.40
CA THR A 344 4.51 14.20 7.05
C THR A 344 3.18 14.61 6.41
N GLY A 345 2.46 15.55 7.03
CA GLY A 345 1.22 16.09 6.49
C GLY A 345 1.40 16.74 5.12
N ALA A 346 2.51 17.47 4.92
CA ALA A 346 2.86 18.11 3.66
C ALA A 346 3.14 17.07 2.55
N ILE A 347 3.82 15.96 2.86
CA ILE A 347 4.03 14.86 1.91
C ILE A 347 2.71 14.22 1.50
N TRP A 348 1.79 13.99 2.46
CA TRP A 348 0.45 13.48 2.16
C TRP A 348 -0.33 14.43 1.23
N ALA A 349 -0.35 15.72 1.58
CA ALA A 349 -1.02 16.74 0.78
C ALA A 349 -0.42 16.83 -0.64
N ALA A 350 0.91 16.87 -0.74
CA ALA A 350 1.61 16.90 -2.02
C ALA A 350 1.32 15.65 -2.87
N SER A 351 1.25 14.47 -2.25
CA SER A 351 0.91 13.23 -2.96
C SER A 351 -0.53 13.24 -3.48
N ILE A 352 -1.49 13.77 -2.72
CA ILE A 352 -2.88 13.92 -3.16
C ILE A 352 -2.97 14.92 -4.32
N LEU A 353 -2.32 16.08 -4.19
CA LEU A 353 -2.31 17.12 -5.23
C LEU A 353 -1.66 16.61 -6.53
N ASP A 354 -0.50 15.96 -6.46
CA ASP A 354 0.13 15.36 -7.66
C ASP A 354 -0.76 14.26 -8.26
N ALA A 355 -1.43 13.45 -7.44
CA ALA A 355 -2.32 12.41 -7.92
C ALA A 355 -3.53 12.98 -8.69
N VAL A 356 -4.05 14.13 -8.26
CA VAL A 356 -5.21 14.79 -8.86
C VAL A 356 -4.83 15.58 -10.12
N PHE A 357 -3.82 16.43 -10.01
CA PHE A 357 -3.53 17.46 -11.00
C PHE A 357 -2.42 17.10 -11.97
N LEU A 358 -1.40 16.40 -11.50
CA LEU A 358 -0.20 16.16 -12.30
C LEU A 358 -0.19 14.76 -12.90
N SER A 359 -0.84 13.80 -12.24
CA SER A 359 -0.84 12.38 -12.59
C SER A 359 -1.96 11.98 -13.55
N GLU A 360 -2.03 12.64 -14.71
CA GLU A 360 -2.94 12.21 -15.78
C GLU A 360 -2.68 10.73 -16.13
N PRO A 361 -3.75 9.93 -16.30
CA PRO A 361 -3.62 8.54 -16.71
C PRO A 361 -2.78 8.44 -17.98
N SER A 362 -1.78 7.55 -18.00
CA SER A 362 -1.02 7.35 -19.23
C SER A 362 -1.95 6.91 -20.36
N ALA A 363 -1.87 7.60 -21.50
CA ALA A 363 -2.58 7.22 -22.72
C ALA A 363 -1.87 6.09 -23.47
N THR A 364 -0.67 5.70 -23.03
CA THR A 364 0.14 4.67 -23.68
C THR A 364 -0.53 3.31 -23.60
N ALA A 365 -0.73 2.70 -24.76
CA ALA A 365 -1.25 1.36 -24.92
C ALA A 365 -0.33 0.34 -24.22
N PRO A 366 -0.85 -0.83 -23.78
CA PRO A 366 -0.10 -1.85 -23.03
C PRO A 366 1.08 -2.53 -23.78
N GLY A 367 1.58 -1.96 -24.87
CA GLY A 367 2.74 -2.46 -25.63
C GLY A 367 3.96 -1.56 -25.63
N ASP A 368 3.94 -0.42 -24.93
CA ASP A 368 4.97 0.62 -25.02
C ASP A 368 5.66 0.90 -23.67
N THR A 369 5.98 -0.16 -22.92
CA THR A 369 6.71 -0.05 -21.66
C THR A 369 8.23 0.05 -21.88
N GLY A 370 8.70 1.19 -22.39
CA GLY A 370 10.11 1.60 -22.31
C GLY A 370 11.13 0.74 -23.08
N PRO A 371 12.43 1.11 -23.09
CA PRO A 371 13.45 0.40 -23.85
C PRO A 371 13.66 -1.00 -23.26
N GLU A 372 13.01 -2.00 -23.85
CA GLU A 372 13.46 -3.38 -23.75
C GLU A 372 14.77 -3.48 -24.52
N LEU A 373 15.90 -3.65 -23.82
CA LEU A 373 17.15 -4.12 -24.43
C LEU A 373 16.98 -5.61 -24.76
N GLY A 374 16.15 -5.89 -25.75
CA GLY A 374 16.04 -7.18 -26.38
C GLY A 374 17.23 -7.35 -27.31
N PHE A 375 18.20 -8.16 -26.91
CA PHE A 375 19.11 -8.75 -27.90
C PHE A 375 18.27 -9.67 -28.78
N LEU A 376 17.90 -9.21 -29.97
CA LEU A 376 17.40 -10.05 -31.05
C LEU A 376 18.54 -10.98 -31.45
N THR A 377 18.64 -12.14 -30.79
CA THR A 377 19.42 -13.24 -31.34
C THR A 377 18.63 -13.79 -32.52
N THR A 378 19.15 -13.62 -33.74
CA THR A 378 18.61 -14.28 -34.92
C THR A 378 18.59 -15.80 -34.68
N PRO A 379 17.48 -16.49 -34.95
CA PRO A 379 17.37 -17.91 -34.68
C PRO A 379 18.27 -18.66 -35.67
N THR A 380 19.39 -19.19 -35.17
CA THR A 380 20.12 -20.27 -35.84
C THR A 380 20.06 -21.49 -34.93
N GLY A 381 19.32 -22.50 -35.38
CA GLY A 381 19.36 -23.84 -34.80
C GLY A 381 18.29 -24.11 -33.74
N THR A 382 17.56 -25.19 -33.99
CA THR A 382 16.60 -25.88 -33.14
C THR A 382 17.02 -25.95 -31.65
N ASN A 383 16.11 -25.52 -30.76
CA ASN A 383 16.11 -25.68 -29.29
C ASN A 383 16.69 -24.52 -28.44
N GLY A 384 16.32 -23.27 -28.72
CA GLY A 384 16.56 -22.14 -27.81
C GLY A 384 15.52 -22.06 -26.69
N VAL A 385 15.91 -22.38 -25.45
CA VAL A 385 15.13 -22.04 -24.24
C VAL A 385 15.32 -20.55 -23.95
N GLY A 386 14.32 -19.74 -24.30
CA GLY A 386 14.30 -18.33 -23.95
C GLY A 386 14.02 -18.15 -22.46
N VAL A 387 15.06 -17.89 -21.67
CA VAL A 387 14.89 -17.53 -20.25
C VAL A 387 14.49 -16.05 -20.20
N ARG A 388 13.24 -15.80 -19.80
CA ARG A 388 12.76 -14.45 -19.45
C ARG A 388 13.08 -14.20 -17.99
N LEU A 389 14.06 -13.34 -17.72
CA LEU A 389 14.25 -12.79 -16.38
C LEU A 389 13.47 -11.47 -16.30
N ALA A 390 12.40 -11.47 -15.51
CA ALA A 390 11.71 -10.26 -15.12
C ALA A 390 12.43 -9.70 -13.89
N PHE A 391 13.02 -8.51 -14.02
CA PHE A 391 13.47 -7.70 -12.90
C PHE A 391 12.50 -6.55 -12.68
#